data_AF-A0A2V6XBN6-F1
#
_entry.id   AF-A0A2V6XBN6-F1
#
_cell.length_a   1.000
_cell.length_b   1.000
_cell.length_c   1.000
_cell.angle_alpha   90.00
_cell.angle_beta   90.00
_cell.angle_gamma   90.00
#
_symmetry.space_group_name_H-M   'P 1'
#
loop_
_entity.id
_entity.type
_entity.pdbx_description
1 polymer ?
#
loop_
_entity_poly.entity_id
_entity_poly.type
_entity_poly.pdbx_seq_one_letter_code
_entity_poly.pdbx_strand_id
1 'polypeptide(L)' 'HVSILKFIERNWELPPLSDRSRDTLPNPVTRPDEPYVPLNGPAIGDLMDLFTFEELAGGRE' A
#
# COMPACT_ATOMS: atom_id res chain seq x y z
N HIS A 1 -12.80 -4.43 4.61
CA HIS A 1 -11.87 -3.91 3.59
C HIS A 1 -10.80 -3.11 4.32
N VAL A 2 -9.50 -3.45 4.24
CA VAL A 2 -8.42 -2.87 5.09
C VAL A 2 -7.46 -1.96 4.29
N SER A 3 -7.48 -2.03 2.95
CA SER A 3 -6.63 -1.21 2.08
C SER A 3 -6.78 0.31 2.27
N ILE A 4 -7.95 0.78 2.74
CA ILE A 4 -8.17 2.21 3.06
C ILE A 4 -7.39 2.62 4.30
N LEU A 5 -7.31 1.77 5.32
CA LEU A 5 -6.58 2.07 6.56
C LEU A 5 -5.08 2.19 6.26
N LYS A 6 -4.54 1.22 5.50
CA LYS A 6 -3.15 1.22 5.03
C LYS A 6 -2.81 2.48 4.22
N PHE A 7 -3.74 2.96 3.38
CA PHE A 7 -3.56 4.19 2.60
C PHE A 7 -3.51 5.44 3.49
N ILE A 8 -4.39 5.55 4.49
CA ILE A 8 -4.37 6.67 5.46
C ILE A 8 -3.08 6.66 6.27
N GLU A 9 -2.68 5.49 6.77
CA GLU A 9 -1.42 5.32 7.52
C GLU A 9 -0.22 5.78 6.70
N ARG A 10 -0.16 5.38 5.41
CA ARG A 10 0.94 5.74 4.52
C ARG A 10 1.00 7.23 4.18
N ASN A 11 -0.14 7.90 4.03
CA ASN A 11 -0.23 9.33 3.70
C ASN A 11 0.05 10.25 4.88
N TRP A 12 -0.27 9.82 6.11
CA TRP A 12 -0.05 10.59 7.34
C TRP A 12 1.15 10.10 8.18
N GLU A 13 1.94 9.17 7.65
CA GLU A 13 3.11 8.57 8.33
C GLU A 13 2.77 7.98 9.71
N LEU A 14 1.58 7.38 9.83
CA LEU A 14 1.09 6.79 11.08
C LEU A 14 1.60 5.34 11.24
N PRO A 15 1.83 4.87 12.47
CA PRO A 15 2.14 3.47 12.72
C PRO A 15 0.90 2.59 12.45
N PRO A 16 1.10 1.29 12.10
CA PRO A 16 0.02 0.33 12.00
C PRO A 16 -0.79 0.22 13.29
N LEU A 17 -2.08 -0.10 13.19
CA LEU A 17 -2.96 -0.16 14.36
C LEU A 17 -2.52 -1.20 15.40
N SER A 18 -1.94 -2.32 14.95
CA SER A 18 -1.27 -3.32 15.80
C SER A 18 -0.49 -4.33 14.96
N ASP A 19 0.44 -5.07 15.56
CA ASP A 19 1.21 -6.14 14.89
C ASP A 19 0.34 -7.30 14.35
N ARG A 20 -0.90 -7.41 14.80
CA ARG A 20 -1.86 -8.44 14.36
C ARG A 20 -2.84 -7.93 13.32
N SER A 21 -2.82 -6.63 13.03
CA SER A 21 -3.73 -6.02 12.10
C SER A 21 -3.33 -6.33 10.66
N ARG A 22 -4.33 -6.36 9.78
CA ARG A 22 -4.17 -6.74 8.36
C ARG A 22 -3.60 -5.60 7.51
N ASP A 23 -3.45 -4.42 8.09
CA ASP A 23 -2.75 -3.25 7.53
C ASP A 23 -1.24 -3.51 7.33
N THR A 24 -0.63 -4.35 8.17
CA THR A 24 0.77 -4.78 8.07
C THR A 24 1.05 -5.77 6.94
N LEU A 25 0.02 -6.27 6.24
CA LEU A 25 0.22 -7.27 5.19
C LEU A 25 0.94 -6.68 3.97
N PRO A 26 1.85 -7.46 3.35
CA PRO A 26 2.62 -6.99 2.20
C PRO A 26 1.73 -6.74 0.97
N ASN A 27 2.25 -5.98 0.02
CA ASN A 27 1.62 -5.84 -1.30
C ASN A 27 1.67 -7.17 -2.05
N PRO A 28 0.62 -7.52 -2.82
CA PRO A 28 0.57 -8.77 -3.56
C PRO A 28 1.65 -8.80 -4.65
N VAL A 29 2.42 -9.88 -4.67
CA VAL A 29 3.37 -10.19 -5.73
C VAL A 29 2.72 -11.18 -6.67
N THR A 30 2.53 -10.80 -7.93
CA THR A 30 1.83 -11.60 -8.94
C THR A 30 2.75 -11.87 -10.14
N ARG A 31 2.41 -12.88 -10.94
CA ARG A 31 3.09 -13.11 -12.22
C ARG A 31 2.33 -12.39 -13.35
N PRO A 32 3.02 -11.98 -14.43
CA PRO A 32 2.36 -11.33 -15.56
C PRO A 32 1.24 -12.17 -16.20
N ASP A 33 1.39 -13.50 -16.17
CA ASP A 33 0.43 -14.48 -16.68
C ASP A 33 -0.71 -14.81 -15.71
N GLU A 34 -0.55 -14.49 -14.42
CA GLU A 34 -1.55 -14.73 -13.36
C GLU A 34 -1.68 -13.49 -12.43
N PRO A 35 -2.17 -12.34 -12.94
CA PRO A 35 -2.11 -11.07 -12.23
C PRO A 35 -3.06 -10.96 -11.03
N TYR A 36 -3.98 -11.91 -10.86
CA TYR A 36 -5.00 -11.88 -9.79
C TYR A 36 -4.75 -12.89 -8.66
N VAL A 37 -3.71 -13.73 -8.77
CA VAL A 37 -3.36 -14.72 -7.75
C VAL A 37 -2.04 -14.32 -7.11
N PRO A 38 -2.04 -13.82 -5.87
CA PRO A 38 -0.80 -13.43 -5.19
C PRO A 38 0.02 -14.65 -4.79
N LEU A 39 1.32 -14.61 -5.09
CA LEU A 39 2.29 -15.64 -4.69
C LEU A 39 2.66 -15.56 -3.20
N ASN A 40 2.51 -14.38 -2.58
CA ASN A 40 2.88 -14.09 -1.20
C ASN A 40 1.67 -13.95 -0.26
N GLY A 41 0.60 -14.70 -0.51
CA GLY A 41 -0.60 -14.68 0.34
C GLY A 41 -0.29 -15.11 1.79
N PRO A 42 -0.88 -14.45 2.81
CA PRO A 42 -1.86 -13.37 2.75
C PRO A 42 -1.23 -12.00 2.40
N ALA A 43 -1.81 -11.30 1.43
CA ALA A 43 -1.37 -9.98 0.97
C ALA A 43 -2.57 -9.03 0.82
N ILE A 44 -2.36 -7.73 1.04
CA ILE A 44 -3.37 -6.68 0.83
C ILE A 44 -2.74 -5.56 0.03
N GLY A 45 -3.34 -5.29 -1.14
CA GLY A 45 -2.90 -4.24 -2.05
C GLY A 45 -2.91 -2.87 -1.37
N ASP A 46 -1.84 -2.13 -1.61
CA ASP A 46 -1.74 -0.72 -1.30
C ASP A 46 -2.49 0.08 -2.38
N LEU A 47 -3.31 1.04 -1.95
CA LEU A 47 -4.03 1.89 -2.89
C LEU A 47 -3.12 2.97 -3.49
N MET A 48 -1.93 3.20 -2.93
CA MET A 48 -0.95 4.15 -3.48
C MET A 48 -0.62 3.86 -4.94
N ASP A 49 -0.60 2.59 -5.35
CA ASP A 49 -0.30 2.17 -6.73
C ASP A 49 -1.37 2.64 -7.75
N LEU A 50 -2.54 3.08 -7.28
CA LEU A 50 -3.63 3.58 -8.12
C LEU A 50 -3.54 5.08 -8.41
N PHE A 51 -2.61 5.79 -7.77
CA PHE A 51 -2.49 7.24 -7.86
C PHE A 51 -1.11 7.65 -8.38
N THR A 52 -1.07 8.75 -9.13
CA THR A 52 0.17 9.44 -9.48
C THR A 52 0.17 10.77 -8.72
N PHE A 53 1.05 10.91 -7.73
CA PHE A 53 1.17 12.13 -6.95
C PHE A 53 2.11 13.11 -7.65
N GLU A 54 1.66 14.34 -7.82
CA GLU A 54 2.52 15.42 -8.32
C GLU A 54 3.49 15.81 -7.21
N GLU A 55 4.79 15.60 -7.43
CA GLU A 55 5.83 16.10 -6.55
C GLU A 55 5.92 17.61 -6.79
N LEU A 56 5.26 18.40 -5.95
CA LEU A 56 5.37 19.86 -6.01
C LEU A 56 6.87 20.18 -5.96
N ALA A 57 7.40 20.70 -7.07
CA ALA A 57 8.78 21.12 -7.19
C ALA A 57 9.03 22.28 -6.20
N GLY A 58 9.34 21.91 -4.96
CA GLY A 58 9.83 22.80 -3.94
C GLY A 58 11.25 23.20 -4.31
N GLY A 59 11.36 24.25 -5.11
CA GLY A 59 12.59 25.04 -5.21
C GLY A 59 13.01 25.39 -3.79
N ARG A 60 14.12 24.81 -3.35
CA ARG A 60 14.84 25.25 -2.17
C ARG A 60 15.51 26.57 -2.55
N GLU A 61 14.92 27.68 -2.14
CA GLU A 61 15.60 28.96 -1.94
C GLU A 61 15.52 29.35 -0.46
#